data_AF-A0AAV5FN29-F1
#
_entry.id   AF-A0AAV5FN29-F1
#
_cell.length_a   1.000
_cell.length_b   1.000
_cell.length_c   1.000
_cell.angle_alpha   90.00
_cell.angle_beta   90.00
_cell.angle_gamma   90.00
#
_symmetry.space_group_name_H-M   'P 1'
#
loop_
_entity.id
_entity.type
_entity.pdbx_description
1 polymer ?
#
loop_
_entity_poly.entity_id
_entity_poly.type
_entity_poly.pdbx_seq_one_letter_code
_entity_poly.pdbx_strand_id
1 'polypeptide(L)'
;MPNPAYKQWSDLDQQILSGLLSSMTEEILLDVVSATTSKEPWDIIRRMISSAIRAHTVQVRMDLVSTKILCPRINLRRLPPHLCLVPCVNSRSHHPRP
;
A
#
# COMPACT_ATOMS: atom_id res chain seq x y z
N MET A 1 -29.84 37.04 -7.67
CA MET A 1 -29.80 35.92 -8.63
C MET A 1 -28.91 34.83 -8.05
N PRO A 2 -29.40 33.60 -7.83
CA PRO A 2 -28.54 32.49 -7.39
C PRO A 2 -27.46 32.20 -8.43
N ASN A 3 -26.28 31.79 -8.01
CA ASN A 3 -25.20 31.41 -8.92
C ASN A 3 -25.59 30.15 -9.72
N PRO A 4 -25.79 30.22 -11.05
CA PRO A 4 -26.19 29.06 -11.85
C PRO A 4 -25.12 27.96 -11.89
N ALA A 5 -23.84 28.30 -11.73
CA ALA A 5 -22.74 27.33 -11.69
C ALA A 5 -22.74 26.48 -10.41
N TYR A 6 -23.36 26.96 -9.33
CA TYR A 6 -23.45 26.23 -8.07
C TYR A 6 -24.23 24.92 -8.23
N LYS A 7 -25.34 24.97 -8.98
CA LYS A 7 -26.16 23.78 -9.21
C LYS A 7 -25.38 22.71 -9.97
N GLN A 8 -24.71 23.10 -11.05
CA GLN A 8 -23.89 22.20 -11.83
C GLN A 8 -22.76 21.57 -11.00
N TRP A 9 -22.09 22.38 -10.17
CA TRP A 9 -21.06 21.87 -9.27
C TRP A 9 -21.64 20.87 -8.24
N SER A 10 -22.79 21.19 -7.64
CA SER A 10 -23.46 20.33 -6.68
C SER A 10 -23.88 18.99 -7.30
N ASP A 11 -24.43 19.01 -8.51
CA ASP A 11 -24.85 17.79 -9.22
C ASP A 11 -23.66 16.88 -9.54
N LEU A 12 -22.49 17.46 -9.84
CA LEU A 12 -21.24 16.72 -10.05
C LEU A 12 -20.68 16.15 -8.75
N ASP A 13 -20.68 16.95 -7.68
CA ASP A 13 -20.21 16.50 -6.36
C ASP A 13 -21.02 15.30 -5.85
N GLN A 14 -22.35 15.31 -6.05
CA GLN A 14 -23.21 14.18 -5.69
C GLN A 14 -22.96 12.93 -6.54
N GLN A 15 -22.61 13.08 -7.82
CA GLN A 15 -22.20 11.94 -8.66
C GLN A 15 -20.89 11.32 -8.21
N ILE A 16 -19.92 12.15 -7.80
CA ILE A 16 -18.66 11.65 -7.24
C ILE A 16 -18.93 10.94 -5.92
N LEU A 17 -19.75 11.54 -5.05
CA LEU A 17 -20.12 10.95 -3.76
C LEU A 17 -20.79 9.59 -3.94
N SER A 18 -21.76 9.46 -4.85
CA SER A 18 -22.43 8.18 -5.10
C SER A 18 -21.48 7.12 -5.66
N GLY A 19 -20.59 7.49 -6.58
CA GLY A 19 -19.55 6.59 -7.09
C GLY A 19 -18.58 6.14 -6.02
N LEU A 20 -18.17 7.05 -5.13
CA LEU A 20 -17.33 6.74 -3.98
C LEU A 20 -18.03 5.74 -3.06
N LEU A 21 -19.25 6.04 -2.60
CA LEU A 21 -20.02 5.17 -1.71
C LEU A 21 -20.26 3.78 -2.32
N SER A 22 -20.55 3.70 -3.62
CA SER A 22 -20.79 2.42 -4.30
C SER A 22 -19.54 1.52 -4.40
N SER A 23 -18.34 2.09 -4.25
CA SER A 23 -17.07 1.36 -4.37
C SER A 23 -16.44 0.97 -3.03
N MET A 24 -17.02 1.43 -1.92
CA MET A 24 -16.47 1.21 -0.58
C MET A 24 -16.99 -0.07 0.06
N THR A 25 -16.16 -0.65 0.94
CA THR A 25 -16.58 -1.75 1.82
C THR A 25 -17.51 -1.23 2.91
N GLU A 26 -18.34 -2.13 3.47
CA GLU A 26 -19.30 -1.80 4.53
C GLU A 26 -18.64 -1.12 5.75
N GLU A 27 -17.44 -1.56 6.12
CA GLU A 27 -16.67 -0.97 7.21
C GLU A 27 -16.39 0.53 7.01
N ILE A 28 -16.01 0.94 5.78
CA ILE A 28 -15.71 2.34 5.47
C ILE A 28 -17.03 3.12 5.32
N LEU A 29 -18.08 2.48 4.81
CA LEU A 29 -19.39 3.09 4.63
C LEU A 29 -20.02 3.56 5.94
N LEU A 30 -19.87 2.79 7.03
CA LEU A 30 -20.38 3.19 8.35
C LEU A 30 -19.82 4.54 8.81
N ASP A 31 -18.59 4.86 8.43
CA ASP A 31 -17.93 6.12 8.81
C ASP A 31 -18.33 7.31 7.92
N VAL A 32 -18.88 7.07 6.71
CA VAL A 32 -19.05 8.12 5.69
C VAL A 32 -20.45 8.21 5.09
N VAL A 33 -21.39 7.36 5.49
CA VAL A 33 -22.76 7.32 4.93
C VAL A 33 -23.55 8.62 5.13
N SER A 34 -23.23 9.39 6.17
CA SER A 34 -23.86 10.69 6.45
C SER A 34 -23.17 11.87 5.73
N ALA A 35 -22.13 11.61 4.94
CA ALA A 35 -21.40 12.67 4.26
C ALA A 35 -22.29 13.39 3.24
N THR A 36 -22.22 14.72 3.25
CA THR A 36 -23.03 15.57 2.36
C THR A 36 -22.28 16.01 1.11
N THR A 37 -20.95 15.90 1.13
CA THR A 37 -20.07 16.28 0.01
C THR A 37 -19.05 15.19 -0.25
N SER A 38 -18.58 15.05 -1.49
CA SER A 38 -17.59 14.04 -1.87
C SER A 38 -16.24 14.18 -1.15
N LYS A 39 -15.95 15.37 -0.62
CA LYS A 39 -14.70 15.70 0.07
C LYS A 39 -14.47 14.86 1.32
N GLU A 40 -15.50 14.71 2.14
CA GLU A 40 -15.40 14.04 3.44
C GLU A 40 -14.99 12.55 3.31
N PRO A 41 -15.69 11.72 2.51
CA PRO A 41 -15.27 10.33 2.29
C PRO A 41 -13.88 10.27 1.63
N TRP A 42 -13.59 11.16 0.69
CA TRP A 42 -12.29 11.20 0.04
C TRP A 42 -11.13 11.42 1.02
N ASP A 43 -11.28 12.37 1.95
CA ASP A 43 -10.23 12.66 2.93
C ASP A 43 -10.05 11.50 3.93
N ILE A 44 -11.14 10.83 4.32
CA ILE A 44 -11.08 9.63 5.18
C ILE A 44 -10.34 8.49 4.48
N ILE A 45 -10.72 8.17 3.24
CA ILE A 45 -10.05 7.14 2.43
C ILE A 45 -8.57 7.46 2.27
N ARG A 46 -8.24 8.70 1.89
CA ARG A 46 -6.84 9.11 1.72
C ARG A 46 -6.04 8.92 2.99
N ARG A 47 -6.59 9.29 4.15
CA ARG A 47 -5.92 9.12 5.45
C ARG A 47 -5.67 7.64 5.76
N MET A 48 -6.68 6.79 5.60
CA MET A 48 -6.58 5.35 5.85
C MET A 48 -5.55 4.68 4.96
N ILE A 49 -5.66 4.87 3.64
CA ILE A 49 -4.75 4.27 2.66
C ILE A 49 -3.32 4.79 2.88
N SER A 50 -3.13 6.09 3.12
CA SER A 50 -1.79 6.64 3.40
C SER A 50 -1.17 6.03 4.65
N SER A 51 -1.95 5.82 5.71
CA SER A 51 -1.49 5.14 6.92
C SER A 51 -1.11 3.69 6.65
N ALA A 52 -1.97 2.96 5.95
CA ALA A 52 -1.75 1.56 5.58
C ALA A 52 -0.48 1.37 4.73
N ILE A 53 -0.29 2.21 3.71
CA ILE A 53 0.90 2.16 2.85
C ILE A 53 2.17 2.45 3.65
N ARG A 54 2.14 3.42 4.57
CA ARG A 54 3.29 3.74 5.44
C ARG A 54 3.63 2.55 6.34
N ALA A 55 2.63 1.95 6.99
CA ALA A 55 2.83 0.76 7.82
C ALA A 55 3.36 -0.42 7.01
N HIS A 56 2.79 -0.70 5.85
CA HIS A 56 3.25 -1.74 4.93
C HIS A 56 4.70 -1.51 4.49
N THR A 57 5.07 -0.27 4.17
CA THR A 57 6.46 0.09 3.83
C THR A 57 7.43 -0.22 4.97
N VAL A 58 7.04 0.08 6.21
CA VAL A 58 7.84 -0.27 7.40
C VAL A 58 7.93 -1.78 7.55
N GLN A 59 6.82 -2.51 7.43
CA GLN A 59 6.77 -3.97 7.53
C GLN A 59 7.73 -4.63 6.52
N VAL A 60 7.64 -4.25 5.24
CA VAL A 60 8.52 -4.76 4.18
C VAL A 60 9.99 -4.49 4.51
N ARG A 61 10.32 -3.30 5.04
CA ARG A 61 11.69 -3.01 5.49
C ARG A 61 12.12 -3.90 6.65
N MET A 62 11.24 -4.13 7.63
CA MET A 62 11.52 -5.01 8.76
C MET A 62 11.71 -6.45 8.31
N ASP A 63 10.93 -6.94 7.33
CA ASP A 63 11.07 -8.30 6.78
C ASP A 63 12.39 -8.48 6.01
N LEU A 64 12.82 -7.45 5.27
CA LEU A 64 14.13 -7.47 4.59
C LEU A 64 15.30 -7.39 5.59
N VAL A 65 15.14 -6.64 6.67
CA VAL A 65 16.14 -6.56 7.74
C VAL A 65 16.19 -7.87 8.52
N SER A 66 15.04 -8.44 8.89
CA SER A 66 14.97 -9.70 9.62
C SER A 66 15.52 -10.85 8.81
N THR A 67 15.29 -10.93 7.49
CA THR A 67 15.92 -11.95 6.64
C THR A 67 17.43 -11.80 6.53
N LYS A 68 17.99 -10.58 6.52
CA LYS A 68 19.45 -10.37 6.57
C LYS A 68 20.05 -10.66 7.95
N ILE A 69 19.36 -10.29 9.03
CA ILE A 69 19.82 -10.44 10.42
C ILE A 69 19.59 -11.85 10.98
N LEU A 70 18.59 -12.59 10.48
CA LEU A 70 18.35 -14.01 10.80
C LEU A 70 19.15 -14.95 9.88
N CYS A 71 19.71 -14.43 8.79
CA CYS A 71 20.66 -15.15 7.94
C CYS A 71 22.15 -14.70 8.06
N PRO A 72 22.77 -14.48 9.25
CA PRO A 72 24.22 -14.23 9.34
C PRO A 72 25.03 -15.51 9.58
N ARG A 73 24.39 -16.67 9.83
CA ARG A 73 25.11 -17.90 10.23
C ARG A 73 24.46 -19.24 9.83
N ILE A 74 23.84 -19.34 8.66
CA ILE A 74 23.76 -20.67 8.04
C ILE A 74 25.14 -20.96 7.48
N ASN A 75 25.92 -21.78 8.19
CA ASN A 75 27.13 -22.37 7.65
C ASN A 75 26.71 -23.24 6.44
N LEU A 76 26.79 -22.69 5.23
CA LEU A 76 26.42 -23.33 3.95
C LEU A 76 27.13 -24.68 3.70
N ARG A 77 28.05 -25.08 4.58
CA ARG A 77 28.74 -26.40 4.56
C ARG A 77 27.96 -27.54 5.22
N ARG A 78 26.78 -27.32 5.81
CA ARG A 78 25.99 -28.38 6.51
C ARG A 78 24.53 -28.53 6.05
N LEU A 79 24.10 -27.87 4.97
CA LEU A 79 22.73 -28.07 4.46
C LEU A 79 22.68 -29.30 3.52
N PRO A 80 21.73 -30.24 3.71
CA PRO A 80 21.56 -31.35 2.78
C PRO A 80 21.13 -30.83 1.38
N PRO A 81 21.53 -31.52 0.30
CA PRO A 81 21.49 -30.99 -1.07
C PRO A 81 20.08 -30.67 -1.60
N HIS A 82 19.02 -31.07 -0.90
CA HIS A 82 17.62 -30.84 -1.31
C HIS A 82 17.02 -29.50 -0.83
N LEU A 83 17.71 -28.74 0.03
CA LEU A 83 17.22 -27.46 0.57
C LEU A 83 17.87 -26.21 -0.06
N CYS A 84 18.77 -26.36 -1.03
CA CYS A 84 19.49 -25.26 -1.68
C CYS A 84 18.70 -24.57 -2.82
N LEU A 85 17.37 -24.45 -2.72
CA LEU A 85 16.52 -23.85 -3.77
C LEU A 85 16.07 -22.41 -3.49
N VAL A 86 16.82 -21.65 -2.68
CA VAL A 86 16.62 -20.19 -2.64
C VAL A 86 17.45 -19.57 -3.76
N PRO A 87 16.85 -18.88 -4.75
CA PRO A 87 17.61 -18.23 -5.80
C PRO A 87 18.32 -17.00 -5.22
N CYS A 88 19.61 -17.15 -4.90
CA CYS A 88 20.50 -16.01 -4.75
C CYS A 88 20.67 -15.34 -6.13
N VAL A 89 19.82 -14.36 -6.43
CA VAL A 89 19.93 -13.52 -7.64
C VAL A 89 21.15 -12.61 -7.53
N ASN A 90 22.25 -13.15 -8.06
CA ASN A 90 23.34 -12.57 -8.85
C ASN A 90 23.57 -11.04 -8.87
N SER A 91 24.82 -10.61 -8.67
CA SER A 91 25.62 -9.90 -9.70
C SER A 91 26.89 -9.28 -9.11
N ARG A 92 28.07 -9.78 -9.48
CA ARG A 92 28.87 -9.24 -10.60
C ARG A 92 30.36 -9.53 -10.40
N SER A 93 30.85 -10.39 -11.28
CA SER A 93 32.24 -10.71 -11.59
C SER A 93 33.10 -9.45 -11.75
N HIS A 94 34.33 -9.48 -11.25
CA HIS A 94 35.55 -9.08 -11.96
C HIS A 94 36.80 -9.42 -11.13
N HIS A 95 37.45 -10.53 -11.48
CA HIS A 95 38.90 -10.72 -11.35
C HIS A 95 39.52 -10.34 -12.74
N PRO A 96 40.84 -10.11 -12.92
CA PRO A 96 41.94 -10.86 -12.33
C PRO A 96 43.10 -10.00 -11.75
N ARG A 97 43.90 -10.66 -10.89
CA ARG A 97 45.27 -10.31 -10.48
C ARG A 97 46.25 -10.58 -11.65
N PRO A 98 47.46 -9.99 -11.68
CA PRO A 98 48.57 -10.44 -10.82
C PRO A 98 48.84 -9.53 -9.63
#